data_AF-A0A946N9V4-F1
#
_entry.id   AF-A0A946N9V4-F1
#
_cell.length_a   1.000
_cell.length_b   1.000
_cell.length_c   1.000
_cell.angle_alpha   90.00
_cell.angle_beta   90.00
_cell.angle_gamma   90.00
#
_symmetry.space_group_name_H-M   'P 1'
#
loop_
_entity.id
_entity.type
_entity.pdbx_description
1 polymer ?
#
loop_
_entity_poly.entity_id
_entity_poly.type
_entity_poly.pdbx_seq_one_letter_code
_entity_poly.pdbx_strand_id
1 'polypeptide(L)' 'NKTARNAVRDLRASTDKKEATAMLPKVSAMIDKLTKTNIIHKNKASNLKSKLTKHVNALA' A
#
# COMPACT_ATOMS: atom_id res chain seq x y z
N ASN A 1 -16.26 7.24 -0.27
CA ASN A 1 -15.23 6.44 -0.99
C ASN A 1 -13.84 6.56 -0.36
N LYS A 2 -13.48 5.62 0.53
CA LYS A 2 -12.15 5.52 1.20
C LYS A 2 -11.40 4.25 0.76
N THR A 3 -11.42 3.90 -0.52
CA THR A 3 -10.96 2.59 -1.01
C THR A 3 -9.47 2.34 -0.81
N ALA A 4 -8.60 3.21 -1.34
CA ALA A 4 -7.15 3.05 -1.20
C ALA A 4 -6.67 3.26 0.25
N ARG A 5 -7.29 4.18 0.99
CA ARG A 5 -6.93 4.44 2.40
C ARG A 5 -7.30 3.27 3.32
N ASN A 6 -8.45 2.63 3.10
CA ASN A 6 -8.85 1.46 3.87
C ASN A 6 -7.92 0.28 3.57
N ALA A 7 -7.62 0.02 2.29
CA ALA A 7 -6.69 -1.05 1.92
C ALA A 7 -5.28 -0.86 2.52
N VAL A 8 -4.78 0.39 2.59
CA VAL A 8 -3.52 0.70 3.28
C VAL A 8 -3.61 0.47 4.79
N ARG A 9 -4.75 0.80 5.42
CA ARG A 9 -4.98 0.55 6.85
C ARG A 9 -5.02 -0.94 7.15
N ASP A 10 -5.75 -1.71 6.33
CA ASP A 10 -5.91 -3.15 6.52
C ASP A 10 -4.58 -3.89 6.31
N LEU A 11 -3.77 -3.49 5.32
CA LEU A 11 -2.42 -4.05 5.13
C LEU A 11 -1.47 -3.75 6.30
N ARG A 12 -1.63 -2.60 6.99
CA ARG A 12 -0.83 -2.29 8.19
C ARG A 12 -1.30 -3.04 9.44
N ALA A 13 -2.57 -3.39 9.49
CA ALA A 13 -3.18 -4.12 10.60
C ALA A 13 -2.94 -5.65 10.49
N SER A 14 -2.62 -6.15 9.30
CA SER A 14 -2.28 -7.56 9.09
C SER A 14 -1.00 -7.94 9.85
N THR A 15 -1.06 -9.03 10.61
CA THR A 15 0.05 -9.61 11.37
C THR A 15 0.77 -10.72 10.61
N ASP A 16 0.10 -11.31 9.60
CA ASP A 16 0.61 -12.45 8.85
C ASP A 16 1.35 -12.01 7.58
N LYS A 17 2.65 -12.31 7.53
CA LYS A 17 3.51 -11.95 6.40
C LYS A 17 3.02 -12.51 5.06
N LYS A 18 2.48 -13.73 5.05
CA LYS A 18 1.97 -14.38 3.82
C LYS A 18 0.76 -13.64 3.25
N GLU A 19 -0.14 -13.18 4.12
CA GLU A 19 -1.30 -12.42 3.68
C GLU A 19 -0.91 -11.00 3.24
N ALA A 20 -0.05 -10.35 4.02
CA ALA A 20 0.43 -9.01 3.74
C ALA A 20 1.20 -8.93 2.40
N THR A 21 2.01 -9.95 2.08
CA THR A 21 2.70 -10.05 0.78
C THR A 21 1.73 -10.24 -0.39
N ALA A 22 0.66 -11.02 -0.22
CA ALA A 22 -0.37 -11.19 -1.25
C ALA A 22 -1.22 -9.91 -1.46
N MET A 23 -1.43 -9.11 -0.40
CA MET A 23 -2.17 -7.85 -0.48
C MET A 23 -1.36 -6.68 -1.04
N LEU A 24 -0.03 -6.70 -0.86
CA LEU A 24 0.88 -5.65 -1.31
C LEU A 24 0.72 -5.25 -2.80
N PRO A 25 0.68 -6.17 -3.78
CA PRO A 25 0.50 -5.79 -5.19
C PRO A 25 -0.86 -5.14 -5.46
N LYS A 26 -1.93 -5.57 -4.77
CA LYS A 26 -3.27 -4.97 -4.89
C LYS A 26 -3.27 -3.53 -4.38
N VAL A 27 -2.66 -3.27 -3.22
CA VAL A 27 -2.57 -1.92 -2.64
C VAL A 27 -1.69 -1.02 -3.50
N SER A 28 -0.56 -1.53 -4.03
CA SER A 28 0.29 -0.77 -4.95
C SER A 28 -0.47 -0.33 -6.20
N ALA A 29 -1.26 -1.23 -6.81
CA ALA A 29 -2.06 -0.89 -7.99
C ALA A 29 -3.10 0.20 -7.70
N MET A 30 -3.72 0.19 -6.51
CA MET A 30 -4.65 1.26 -6.11
C MET A 30 -3.95 2.61 -5.95
N ILE A 31 -2.74 2.63 -5.36
CA ILE A 31 -1.94 3.85 -5.23
C ILE A 31 -1.55 4.37 -6.63
N ASP A 32 -1.13 3.50 -7.53
CA ASP A 32 -0.74 3.86 -8.89
C ASP A 32 -1.92 4.32 -9.77
N LYS A 33 -3.14 3.87 -9.48
CA LYS A 33 -4.34 4.43 -10.12
C LYS A 33 -4.56 5.89 -9.70
N LEU A 34 -4.32 6.22 -8.42
CA LEU A 34 -4.50 7.58 -7.89
C LEU A 34 -3.41 8.55 -8.31
N THR A 35 -2.21 8.06 -8.63
CA THR A 35 -1.15 8.91 -9.22
C THR A 35 -1.49 9.29 -10.65
N LYS A 36 -2.01 8.36 -11.45
CA LYS A 36 -2.45 8.63 -12.84
C LYS A 36 -3.54 9.70 -12.93
N THR A 37 -4.43 9.76 -11.94
CA THR A 37 -5.47 10.79 -11.85
C THR A 37 -5.02 12.06 -11.13
N ASN A 38 -3.71 12.23 -10.87
CA ASN A 38 -3.11 13.38 -10.18
C ASN A 38 -3.65 13.67 -8.77
N ILE A 39 -4.30 12.69 -8.11
CA ILE A 39 -4.80 12.84 -6.73
C ILE A 39 -3.64 12.72 -5.74
N ILE A 40 -2.64 11.91 -6.06
CA ILE A 40 -1.43 11.73 -5.25
C ILE A 40 -0.21 12.05 -6.11
N HIS A 41 0.66 12.92 -5.61
CA HIS A 41 1.93 13.22 -6.27
C HIS A 41 2.83 11.98 -6.39
N LYS A 42 3.54 11.82 -7.52
CA LYS A 42 4.41 10.67 -7.82
C LYS A 42 5.38 10.33 -6.69
N ASN A 43 6.02 11.34 -6.10
CA ASN A 43 6.97 11.13 -5.00
C ASN A 43 6.27 10.60 -3.73
N LYS A 44 5.05 11.07 -3.46
CA LYS A 44 4.27 10.62 -2.29
C LYS A 44 3.83 9.18 -2.46
N ALA A 45 3.44 8.78 -3.67
CA ALA A 45 3.12 7.39 -3.96
C ALA A 45 4.34 6.47 -3.84
N SER A 46 5.50 6.87 -4.38
CA SER A 46 6.75 6.11 -4.21
C SER A 46 7.13 5.97 -2.73
N ASN A 47 7.00 7.04 -1.95
CA ASN A 47 7.26 7.01 -0.51
C ASN A 47 6.29 6.09 0.24
N LEU A 48 5.00 6.10 -0.12
CA LEU A 48 4.02 5.20 0.47
C LEU A 48 4.32 3.74 0.14
N LYS A 49 4.61 3.42 -1.13
CA LYS A 49 4.99 2.07 -1.56
C LYS A 49 6.20 1.57 -0.80
N SER A 50 7.27 2.37 -0.72
CA SER A 50 8.49 2.01 0.03
C SER A 50 8.21 1.74 1.51
N LYS A 51 7.40 2.58 2.17
CA LYS A 51 7.05 2.37 3.59
C LYS A 51 6.23 1.10 3.81
N LEU A 52 5.31 0.77 2.90
CA LEU A 52 4.50 -0.44 3.01
C LEU A 52 5.34 -1.70 2.76
N THR A 53 6.23 -1.69 1.78
CA THR A 53 7.17 -2.80 1.55
C THR A 53 8.06 -3.04 2.77
N LYS A 54 8.59 -1.98 3.37
CA LYS A 54 9.40 -2.09 4.61
C LYS A 54 8.61 -2.69 5.76
N HIS A 55 7.35 -2.29 5.94
CA HIS A 55 6.47 -2.85 6.96
C HIS A 55 6.26 -4.35 6.75
N VAL A 56 5.90 -4.77 5.53
CA VAL A 56 5.68 -6.19 5.20
C VAL A 56 6.95 -7.01 5.39
N ASN A 57 8.11 -6.48 5.03
CA ASN A 57 9.39 -7.17 5.21
C ASN A 57 9.79 -7.29 6.69
N ALA A 58 9.37 -6.33 7.53
CA ALA A 58 9.62 -6.35 8.97
C ALA A 58 8.68 -7.28 9.75
N LEU A 59 7.53 -7.67 9.16
CA LEU A 59 6.70 -8.75 9.71
C LEU A 59 7.47 -10.06 9.59
N ALA A 60 7.54 -10.81 10.70
CA ALA A 60 8.30 -12.07 10.82
C ALA A 60 7.76 -13.13 9.86
#